data_AF-A0A3P9JQG1-F1
#
_entry.id   AF-A0A3P9JQG1-F1
#
_cell.length_a   1.000
_cell.length_b   1.000
_cell.length_c   1.000
_cell.angle_alpha   90.00
_cell.angle_beta   90.00
_cell.angle_gamma   90.00
#
_symmetry.space_group_name_H-M   'P 1'
#
loop_
_entity.id
_entity.type
_entity.pdbx_description
1 polymer ?
#
loop_
_entity_poly.entity_id
_entity_poly.type
_entity_poly.pdbx_seq_one_letter_code
_entity_poly.pdbx_strand_id
1 'polypeptide(L)'
;MGLEEATASPDPHIPVLRISQLDALELDAALEQLLWTRFSHCFQNCRPGLLTPVEPELRALLYLLLWRFTLYSNSATVGQSLLSLRYHKAGSLARRYRPLSPRQKLVLAVLAAGPRWLQDRSHSLLPLVGLGSRGSVFERDDGLFQQGLYKALTLVSGVAKFASLINFFIFLRNGRHPILSERIAGAQAVFSKPNVTRDVTYQYMNRELLWHGFADFLIFLLPLMDTRKLKAAVSSFVFGEESSDRKESGERRELWKECGLCGEWPTMPHTVGCQHVFCYYCIKSHRIADARLTCPKCGAETRQPEPLNMKV
;
A
#
# COMPACT_ATOMS: atom_id res chain seq x y z
N MET A 1 34.51 -31.67 -7.90
CA MET A 1 35.08 -30.38 -7.49
C MET A 1 34.02 -29.62 -6.70
N GLY A 2 33.83 -30.00 -5.43
CA GLY A 2 32.94 -29.30 -4.50
C GLY A 2 33.80 -28.34 -3.70
N LEU A 3 33.64 -27.04 -3.93
CA LEU A 3 34.17 -26.02 -3.04
C LEU A 3 33.27 -26.00 -1.81
N GLU A 4 33.70 -26.69 -0.76
CA GLU A 4 33.19 -26.45 0.59
C GLU A 4 33.60 -25.02 0.99
N GLU A 5 32.70 -24.08 0.72
CA GLU A 5 32.75 -22.74 1.28
C GLU A 5 32.60 -22.90 2.80
N ALA A 6 33.69 -22.67 3.52
CA ALA A 6 33.72 -22.62 4.97
C ALA A 6 32.82 -21.47 5.45
N THR A 7 31.52 -21.75 5.58
CA THR A 7 30.53 -20.80 6.07
C THR A 7 30.85 -20.51 7.54
N ALA A 8 31.43 -19.33 7.79
CA ALA A 8 31.60 -18.80 9.13
C ALA A 8 30.24 -18.87 9.85
N SER A 9 30.14 -19.74 10.85
CA SER A 9 28.91 -19.88 11.64
C SER A 9 28.62 -18.53 12.29
N PRO A 10 27.44 -17.94 12.08
CA PRO A 10 27.16 -16.59 12.54
C PRO A 10 27.22 -16.53 14.07
N ASP A 11 27.79 -15.45 14.59
CA ASP A 11 27.81 -15.19 16.02
C ASP A 11 26.36 -14.94 16.49
N PRO A 12 25.78 -15.82 17.33
CA PRO A 12 24.39 -15.71 17.78
C PRO A 12 24.14 -14.50 18.68
N HIS A 13 25.19 -13.73 19.02
CA HIS A 13 25.10 -12.55 19.87
C HIS A 13 24.73 -11.26 19.14
N ILE A 14 24.72 -11.21 17.79
CA ILE A 14 24.26 -10.02 17.08
C ILE A 14 22.73 -9.95 17.17
N PRO A 15 22.15 -8.96 17.88
CA PRO A 15 20.71 -8.86 18.01
C PRO A 15 20.08 -8.52 16.66
N VAL A 16 19.04 -9.26 16.28
CA VAL A 16 18.26 -8.99 15.08
C VAL A 16 17.45 -7.69 15.28
N LEU A 17 17.37 -6.88 14.23
CA LEU A 17 16.53 -5.68 14.20
C LEU A 17 15.07 -6.03 14.51
N ARG A 18 14.45 -5.27 15.42
CA ARG A 18 13.05 -5.48 15.82
C ARG A 18 12.10 -5.39 14.63
N ILE A 19 12.38 -4.47 13.70
CA ILE A 19 11.56 -4.27 12.51
C ILE A 19 11.59 -5.51 11.61
N SER A 20 12.76 -6.11 11.38
CA SER A 20 12.88 -7.33 10.56
C SER A 20 12.14 -8.53 11.19
N GLN A 21 12.06 -8.59 12.52
CA GLN A 21 11.28 -9.63 13.21
C GLN A 21 9.77 -9.40 13.02
N LEU A 22 9.30 -8.15 13.07
CA LEU A 22 7.90 -7.80 12.82
C LEU A 22 7.52 -7.97 11.35
N ASP A 23 8.38 -7.52 10.43
CA ASP A 23 8.21 -7.67 8.99
C ASP A 23 8.12 -9.15 8.62
N ALA A 24 8.92 -10.02 9.24
CA ALA A 24 8.83 -11.47 9.03
C ALA A 24 7.44 -12.02 9.39
N LEU A 25 6.86 -11.57 10.51
CA LEU A 25 5.54 -12.00 10.96
C LEU A 25 4.43 -11.48 10.06
N GLU A 26 4.54 -10.22 9.61
CA GLU A 26 3.60 -9.62 8.67
C GLU A 26 3.64 -10.36 7.32
N LEU A 27 4.84 -10.71 6.86
CA LEU A 27 5.04 -11.43 5.61
C LEU A 27 4.48 -12.86 5.69
N ASP A 28 4.64 -13.54 6.84
CA ASP A 28 4.01 -14.84 7.09
C ASP A 28 2.46 -14.73 7.06
N ALA A 29 1.88 -13.69 7.65
CA ALA A 29 0.44 -13.47 7.63
C ALA A 29 -0.09 -13.16 6.21
N ALA A 30 0.61 -12.33 5.45
CA ALA A 30 0.28 -12.01 4.06
C ALA A 30 0.38 -13.26 3.16
N LEU A 31 1.39 -14.10 3.38
CA LEU A 31 1.55 -15.36 2.65
C LEU A 31 0.44 -16.37 2.98
N GLU A 32 0.04 -16.48 4.25
CA GLU A 32 -1.11 -17.28 4.67
C GLU A 32 -2.40 -16.82 3.96
N GLN A 33 -2.65 -15.52 3.92
CA GLN A 33 -3.81 -14.94 3.23
C GLN A 33 -3.78 -15.21 1.73
N LEU A 34 -2.64 -14.97 1.08
CA LEU A 34 -2.48 -15.21 -0.36
C LEU A 34 -2.71 -16.68 -0.72
N LEU A 35 -2.13 -17.61 0.04
CA LEU A 35 -2.31 -19.03 -0.18
C LEU A 35 -3.76 -19.44 0.02
N TRP A 36 -4.43 -18.90 1.05
CA TRP A 36 -5.86 -19.14 1.25
C TRP A 36 -6.70 -18.61 0.09
N THR A 37 -6.45 -17.39 -0.39
CA THR A 37 -7.17 -16.81 -1.53
C THR A 37 -6.97 -17.64 -2.81
N ARG A 38 -5.75 -18.11 -3.07
CA ARG A 38 -5.49 -18.97 -4.24
C ARG A 38 -6.13 -20.34 -4.09
N PHE A 39 -6.07 -20.92 -2.90
CA PHE A 39 -6.71 -22.19 -2.59
C PHE A 39 -8.23 -22.10 -2.76
N SER A 40 -8.89 -21.09 -2.20
CA SER A 40 -10.33 -20.90 -2.32
C SER A 40 -10.76 -20.61 -3.76
N HIS A 41 -9.91 -19.93 -4.55
CA HIS A 41 -10.15 -19.73 -5.98
C HIS A 41 -10.29 -21.04 -6.76
N CYS A 42 -9.52 -22.08 -6.41
CA CYS A 42 -9.65 -23.40 -7.05
C CYS A 42 -11.01 -24.07 -6.81
N PHE A 43 -11.73 -23.67 -5.76
CA PHE A 43 -13.05 -24.22 -5.41
C PHE A 43 -14.22 -23.30 -5.77
N GLN A 44 -14.01 -22.24 -6.55
CA GLN A 44 -15.08 -21.32 -6.97
C GLN A 44 -16.19 -22.00 -7.78
N ASN A 45 -15.87 -23.09 -8.47
CA ASN A 45 -16.83 -23.85 -9.27
C ASN A 45 -17.58 -24.93 -8.47
N CYS A 46 -17.25 -25.12 -7.19
CA CYS A 46 -17.97 -26.04 -6.31
C CYS A 46 -19.23 -25.38 -5.76
N ARG A 47 -20.22 -26.19 -5.33
CA ARG A 47 -21.45 -25.65 -4.74
C ARG A 47 -21.13 -24.71 -3.57
N PRO A 48 -21.71 -23.50 -3.53
CA PRO A 48 -21.50 -22.58 -2.43
C PRO A 48 -22.01 -23.22 -1.13
N GLY A 49 -21.15 -23.26 -0.10
CA GLY A 49 -21.48 -23.79 1.23
C GLY A 49 -20.86 -25.14 1.61
N LEU A 50 -20.20 -25.87 0.70
CA LEU A 50 -19.45 -27.08 1.07
C LEU A 50 -18.14 -26.76 1.81
N LEU A 51 -17.52 -25.61 1.51
CA LEU A 51 -16.25 -25.21 2.14
C LEU A 51 -16.45 -24.49 3.47
N THR A 52 -17.58 -23.84 3.73
CA THR A 52 -17.79 -23.07 4.96
C THR A 52 -17.67 -23.89 6.25
N PRO A 53 -18.13 -25.16 6.34
CA PRO A 53 -17.95 -25.93 7.58
C PRO A 53 -16.51 -26.49 7.75
N VAL A 54 -15.73 -26.62 6.67
CA VAL A 54 -14.38 -27.22 6.70
C VAL A 54 -13.27 -26.16 6.56
N GLU A 55 -13.64 -24.92 6.26
CA GLU A 55 -12.73 -23.77 6.12
C GLU A 55 -11.70 -23.65 7.24
N PRO A 56 -12.06 -23.65 8.54
CA PRO A 56 -11.07 -23.54 9.61
C PRO A 56 -10.10 -24.73 9.66
N GLU A 57 -10.56 -25.93 9.31
CA GLU A 57 -9.73 -27.14 9.26
C GLU A 57 -8.75 -27.08 8.10
N LEU A 58 -9.22 -26.66 6.91
CA LEU A 58 -8.38 -26.51 5.72
C LEU A 58 -7.33 -25.43 5.91
N ARG A 59 -7.70 -24.29 6.52
CA ARG A 59 -6.77 -23.21 6.81
C ARG A 59 -5.71 -23.63 7.82
N ALA A 60 -6.10 -24.33 8.90
CA ALA A 60 -5.15 -24.86 9.87
C ALA A 60 -4.24 -25.95 9.26
N LEU A 61 -4.78 -26.83 8.42
CA LEU A 61 -4.02 -27.85 7.71
C LEU A 61 -3.00 -27.22 6.75
N LEU A 62 -3.41 -26.20 5.99
CA LEU A 62 -2.52 -25.45 5.09
C LEU A 62 -1.38 -24.80 5.87
N TYR A 63 -1.72 -24.14 6.99
CA TYR A 63 -0.73 -23.55 7.89
C TYR A 63 0.25 -24.60 8.42
N LEU A 64 -0.25 -25.74 8.93
CA LEU A 64 0.57 -26.83 9.45
C LEU A 64 1.46 -27.46 8.37
N LEU A 65 0.98 -27.60 7.13
CA LEU A 65 1.78 -28.10 6.00
C LEU A 65 2.94 -27.15 5.70
N LEU A 66 2.67 -25.84 5.57
CA LEU A 66 3.72 -24.84 5.35
C LEU A 66 4.78 -24.92 6.44
N TRP A 67 4.32 -24.98 7.69
CA TRP A 67 5.18 -25.07 8.85
C TRP A 67 5.99 -26.38 8.89
N ARG A 68 5.38 -27.50 8.50
CA ARG A 68 6.04 -28.81 8.42
C ARG A 68 7.18 -28.81 7.39
N PHE A 69 7.00 -28.15 6.25
CA PHE A 69 8.04 -28.06 5.22
C PHE A 69 9.12 -27.03 5.58
N THR A 70 8.74 -25.88 6.12
CA THR A 70 9.67 -24.75 6.36
C THR A 70 10.42 -24.88 7.69
N LEU A 71 9.69 -25.06 8.80
CA LEU A 71 10.28 -25.11 10.13
C LEU A 71 11.03 -26.41 10.40
N TYR A 72 10.56 -27.55 9.87
CA TYR A 72 11.26 -28.81 10.07
C TYR A 72 12.60 -28.81 9.33
N SER A 73 12.60 -28.37 8.06
CA SER A 73 13.80 -28.33 7.21
C SER A 73 14.78 -27.24 7.66
N ASN A 74 14.33 -25.99 7.71
CA ASN A 74 15.23 -24.84 7.83
C ASN A 74 15.22 -24.19 9.22
N SER A 75 14.38 -24.66 10.15
CA SER A 75 14.15 -24.05 11.47
C SER A 75 13.81 -22.55 11.37
N ALA A 76 13.12 -22.16 10.30
CA ALA A 76 12.65 -20.80 10.04
C ALA A 76 11.23 -20.85 9.48
N THR A 77 10.45 -19.79 9.70
CA THR A 77 9.20 -19.58 8.92
C THR A 77 9.52 -19.09 7.51
N VAL A 78 8.49 -18.99 6.65
CA VAL A 78 8.69 -18.53 5.26
C VAL A 78 9.17 -17.08 5.25
N GLY A 79 8.48 -16.20 6.00
CA GLY A 79 8.82 -14.79 6.13
C GLY A 79 10.20 -14.59 6.74
N GLN A 80 10.56 -15.37 7.76
CA GLN A 80 11.91 -15.38 8.31
C GLN A 80 12.95 -15.80 7.26
N SER A 81 12.69 -16.87 6.51
CA SER A 81 13.61 -17.32 5.45
C SER A 81 13.85 -16.26 4.38
N LEU A 82 12.82 -15.50 4.01
CA LEU A 82 12.93 -14.40 3.03
C LEU A 82 13.80 -13.26 3.56
N LEU A 83 13.71 -12.96 4.86
CA LEU A 83 14.53 -11.95 5.54
C LEU A 83 15.86 -12.51 6.05
N SER A 84 16.27 -13.71 5.62
CA SER A 84 17.49 -14.40 6.06
C SER A 84 17.58 -14.56 7.59
N LEU A 85 16.44 -14.76 8.26
CA LEU A 85 16.29 -15.06 9.67
C LEU A 85 16.01 -16.55 9.90
N ARG A 86 16.38 -17.06 11.08
CA ARG A 86 16.08 -18.42 11.53
C ARG A 86 15.90 -18.49 13.03
N TYR A 87 15.20 -19.50 13.52
CA TYR A 87 15.06 -19.73 14.94
C TYR A 87 16.28 -20.42 15.55
N HIS A 88 16.67 -19.90 16.71
CA HIS A 88 17.69 -20.42 17.59
C HIS A 88 17.09 -20.67 18.98
N LYS A 89 17.65 -21.63 19.73
CA LYS A 89 17.18 -21.93 21.09
C LYS A 89 17.62 -20.84 22.07
N ALA A 90 16.67 -20.14 22.69
CA ALA A 90 16.93 -19.15 23.73
C ALA A 90 17.61 -19.81 24.96
N GLY A 91 18.67 -19.19 25.46
CA GLY A 91 19.38 -19.64 26.67
C GLY A 91 20.54 -20.62 26.46
N SER A 92 20.97 -20.90 25.22
CA SER A 92 22.25 -21.59 25.03
C SER A 92 23.40 -20.62 25.24
N LEU A 93 24.22 -20.85 26.28
CA LEU A 93 25.49 -20.15 26.51
C LEU A 93 26.54 -20.45 25.42
N ALA A 94 26.26 -21.42 24.54
CA ALA A 94 27.15 -21.78 23.46
C ALA A 94 27.12 -20.73 22.35
N ARG A 95 28.30 -20.24 21.96
CA ARG A 95 28.54 -19.32 20.83
C ARG A 95 28.24 -19.93 19.45
N ARG A 96 27.79 -21.18 19.41
CA ARG A 96 27.43 -21.90 18.18
C ARG A 96 25.92 -22.01 18.03
N TYR A 97 25.46 -21.84 16.80
CA TYR A 97 24.06 -22.03 16.42
C TYR A 97 23.57 -23.43 16.84
N ARG A 98 22.38 -23.48 17.45
CA ARG A 98 21.73 -24.74 17.83
C ARG A 98 20.28 -24.71 17.34
N PRO A 99 19.89 -25.65 16.45
CA PRO A 99 18.52 -25.70 15.96
C PRO A 99 17.54 -26.05 17.09
N LEU A 100 16.29 -25.65 16.92
CA LEU A 100 15.20 -25.98 17.85
C LEU A 100 15.00 -27.50 17.93
N SER A 101 14.75 -27.98 19.14
CA SER A 101 14.39 -29.39 19.35
C SER A 101 13.04 -29.73 18.71
N PRO A 102 12.80 -30.98 18.29
CA PRO A 102 11.52 -31.39 17.70
C PRO A 102 10.32 -31.11 18.61
N ARG A 103 10.49 -31.28 19.94
CA ARG A 103 9.46 -30.96 20.93
C ARG A 103 9.15 -29.47 20.98
N GLN A 104 10.17 -28.61 20.97
CA GLN A 104 9.97 -27.16 20.93
C GLN A 104 9.32 -26.69 19.63
N LYS A 105 9.68 -27.31 18.49
CA LYS A 105 9.01 -27.07 17.22
C LYS A 105 7.52 -27.44 17.34
N LEU A 106 7.19 -28.62 17.85
CA LEU A 106 5.80 -29.05 18.04
C LEU A 106 5.02 -28.10 18.96
N VAL A 107 5.60 -27.73 20.11
CA VAL A 107 4.99 -26.78 21.06
C VAL A 107 4.70 -25.44 20.39
N LEU A 108 5.65 -24.92 19.62
CA LEU A 108 5.46 -23.67 18.89
C LEU A 108 4.35 -23.81 17.81
N ALA A 109 4.24 -24.96 17.14
CA ALA A 109 3.19 -25.22 16.14
C ALA A 109 1.81 -25.17 16.79
N VAL A 110 1.66 -25.91 17.89
CA VAL A 110 0.41 -26.06 18.63
C VAL A 110 0.00 -24.72 19.24
N LEU A 111 0.95 -23.96 19.81
CA LEU A 111 0.65 -22.66 20.40
C LEU A 111 0.38 -21.56 19.37
N ALA A 112 0.90 -21.66 18.15
CA ALA A 112 0.63 -20.68 17.08
C ALA A 112 -0.69 -20.95 16.34
N ALA A 113 -0.92 -22.21 15.93
CA ALA A 113 -2.09 -22.61 15.17
C ALA A 113 -3.32 -22.88 16.06
N GLY A 114 -3.10 -23.51 17.21
CA GLY A 114 -4.15 -24.00 18.09
C GLY A 114 -5.12 -22.92 18.57
N PRO A 115 -4.65 -21.77 19.11
CA PRO A 115 -5.55 -20.71 19.57
C PRO A 115 -6.40 -20.10 18.45
N ARG A 116 -5.83 -19.93 17.25
CA ARG A 116 -6.55 -19.39 16.08
C ARG A 116 -7.64 -20.36 15.64
N TRP A 117 -7.28 -21.62 15.45
CA TRP A 117 -8.23 -22.68 15.10
C TRP A 117 -9.33 -22.83 16.16
N LEU A 118 -8.97 -22.84 17.45
CA LEU A 118 -9.92 -22.97 18.54
C LEU A 118 -10.88 -21.77 18.59
N GLN A 119 -10.39 -20.56 18.32
CA GLN A 119 -11.22 -19.36 18.28
C GLN A 119 -12.22 -19.42 17.12
N ASP A 120 -11.76 -19.74 15.91
CA ASP A 120 -12.62 -19.85 14.72
C ASP A 120 -13.66 -20.97 14.88
N ARG A 121 -13.24 -22.09 15.50
CA ARG A 121 -14.07 -23.28 15.67
C ARG A 121 -14.94 -23.23 16.92
N SER A 122 -14.65 -22.37 17.91
CA SER A 122 -15.39 -22.26 19.17
C SER A 122 -16.88 -22.02 18.95
N HIS A 123 -17.25 -21.24 17.94
CA HIS A 123 -18.64 -20.96 17.60
C HIS A 123 -19.43 -22.20 17.10
N SER A 124 -18.75 -23.21 16.54
CA SER A 124 -19.38 -24.42 15.97
C SER A 124 -19.16 -25.69 16.81
N LEU A 125 -18.12 -25.75 17.65
CA LEU A 125 -17.86 -26.91 18.51
C LEU A 125 -18.69 -26.91 19.80
N LEU A 126 -19.08 -25.74 20.31
CA LEU A 126 -19.87 -25.67 21.54
C LEU A 126 -21.20 -26.45 21.46
N PRO A 127 -21.93 -26.47 20.32
CA PRO A 127 -23.11 -27.34 20.16
C PRO A 127 -22.78 -28.82 19.89
N LEU A 128 -21.61 -29.12 19.31
CA LEU A 128 -21.29 -30.44 18.75
C LEU A 128 -20.51 -31.35 19.72
N VAL A 129 -19.76 -30.75 20.65
CA VAL A 129 -19.15 -31.46 21.80
C VAL A 129 -20.22 -32.02 22.75
N GLY A 130 -21.49 -31.61 22.61
CA GLY A 130 -22.66 -32.22 23.24
C GLY A 130 -23.10 -33.58 22.67
N LEU A 131 -22.36 -34.20 21.74
CA LEU A 131 -22.75 -35.49 21.15
C LEU A 131 -21.62 -36.51 21.14
N GLY A 132 -21.38 -37.06 22.34
CA GLY A 132 -20.63 -38.29 22.56
C GLY A 132 -21.38 -39.35 23.38
N SER A 133 -22.66 -39.15 23.74
CA SER A 133 -23.50 -40.22 24.30
C SER A 133 -24.86 -40.26 23.59
N ARG A 134 -24.95 -41.06 22.52
CA ARG A 134 -26.22 -41.66 22.10
C ARG A 134 -26.62 -42.70 23.14
N GLY A 135 -27.13 -42.25 24.28
CA GLY A 135 -27.59 -43.15 25.34
C GLY A 135 -28.09 -42.43 26.59
N SER A 136 -29.42 -42.29 26.67
CA SER A 136 -30.27 -42.12 27.85
C SER A 136 -30.16 -40.86 28.74
N VAL A 137 -31.26 -40.07 28.72
CA VAL A 137 -31.98 -39.50 29.89
C VAL A 137 -31.15 -38.73 30.93
N PHE A 138 -30.62 -37.54 30.62
CA PHE A 138 -30.23 -36.53 31.64
C PHE A 138 -30.20 -35.09 31.05
N GLU A 139 -31.35 -34.56 30.61
CA GLU A 139 -31.50 -33.26 29.89
C GLU A 139 -31.35 -31.97 30.75
N ARG A 140 -30.67 -31.96 31.91
CA ARG A 140 -30.64 -30.74 32.77
C ARG A 140 -29.27 -30.20 33.18
N ASP A 141 -28.20 -30.98 33.13
CA ASP A 141 -26.88 -30.55 33.63
C ASP A 141 -25.90 -30.11 32.52
N ASP A 142 -26.14 -30.53 31.27
CA ASP A 142 -25.23 -30.26 30.14
C ASP A 142 -25.16 -28.76 29.76
N GLY A 143 -26.25 -28.02 29.96
CA GLY A 143 -26.31 -26.58 29.66
C GLY A 143 -25.45 -25.71 30.57
N LEU A 144 -25.34 -26.08 31.86
CA LEU A 144 -24.51 -25.36 32.85
C LEU A 144 -23.02 -25.57 32.54
N PHE A 145 -22.63 -26.79 32.20
CA PHE A 145 -21.25 -27.11 31.83
C PHE A 145 -20.83 -26.42 30.53
N GLN A 146 -21.68 -26.43 29.50
CA GLN A 146 -21.41 -25.75 28.23
C GLN A 146 -21.28 -24.23 28.41
N GLN A 147 -22.13 -23.63 29.24
CA GLN A 147 -22.03 -22.20 29.56
C GLN A 147 -20.77 -21.88 30.39
N GLY A 148 -20.38 -22.77 31.30
CA GLY A 148 -19.13 -22.70 32.05
C GLY A 148 -17.90 -22.77 31.15
N LEU A 149 -17.88 -23.72 30.20
CA LEU A 149 -16.81 -23.86 29.21
C LEU A 149 -16.70 -22.63 28.30
N TYR A 150 -17.82 -22.07 27.83
CA TYR A 150 -17.80 -20.85 27.04
C TYR A 150 -17.22 -19.67 27.83
N LYS A 151 -17.64 -19.49 29.09
CA LYS A 151 -17.11 -18.47 29.99
C LYS A 151 -15.61 -18.68 30.26
N ALA A 152 -15.17 -19.93 30.45
CA ALA A 152 -13.77 -20.27 30.65
C ALA A 152 -12.93 -19.99 29.38
N LEU A 153 -13.39 -20.40 28.20
CA LEU A 153 -12.70 -20.15 26.93
C LEU A 153 -12.58 -18.66 26.62
N THR A 154 -13.63 -17.89 26.87
CA THR A 154 -13.62 -16.43 26.68
C THR A 154 -12.69 -15.73 27.68
N LEU A 155 -12.67 -16.18 28.94
CA LEU A 155 -11.73 -15.68 29.96
C LEU A 155 -10.28 -16.02 29.60
N VAL A 156 -10.00 -17.28 29.22
CA VAL A 156 -8.66 -17.72 28.80
C VAL A 156 -8.21 -16.95 27.57
N SER A 157 -9.09 -16.72 26.59
CA SER A 157 -8.79 -15.88 25.42
C SER A 157 -8.45 -14.44 25.83
N GLY A 158 -9.21 -13.86 26.76
CA GLY A 158 -8.95 -12.53 27.31
C GLY A 158 -7.59 -12.43 28.00
N VAL A 159 -7.29 -13.39 28.89
CA VAL A 159 -5.99 -13.47 29.59
C VAL A 159 -4.85 -13.67 28.60
N ALA A 160 -5.02 -14.53 27.59
CA ALA A 160 -4.01 -14.76 26.55
C ALA A 160 -3.73 -13.50 25.72
N LYS A 161 -4.77 -12.74 25.34
CA LYS A 161 -4.61 -11.45 24.65
C LYS A 161 -3.88 -10.42 25.50
N PHE A 162 -4.23 -10.32 26.78
CA PHE A 162 -3.55 -9.43 27.73
C PHE A 162 -2.07 -9.83 27.94
N ALA A 163 -1.80 -11.13 28.09
CA ALA A 163 -0.45 -11.67 28.17
C ALA A 163 0.35 -11.41 26.88
N SER A 164 -0.29 -11.49 25.72
CA SER A 164 0.32 -11.13 24.42
C SER A 164 0.67 -9.65 24.35
N LEU A 165 -0.20 -8.77 24.86
CA LEU A 165 0.07 -7.33 24.93
C LEU A 165 1.27 -7.03 25.85
N ILE A 166 1.32 -7.63 27.04
CA ILE A 166 2.48 -7.51 27.94
C ILE A 166 3.75 -8.07 27.27
N ASN A 167 3.64 -9.21 26.58
CA ASN A 167 4.74 -9.81 25.83
C ASN A 167 5.29 -8.82 24.80
N PHE A 168 4.40 -8.14 24.07
CA PHE A 168 4.73 -7.13 23.08
C PHE A 168 5.43 -5.91 23.70
N PHE A 169 4.97 -5.39 24.85
CA PHE A 169 5.69 -4.32 25.55
C PHE A 169 7.10 -4.73 25.98
N ILE A 170 7.24 -5.95 26.51
CA ILE A 170 8.56 -6.50 26.86
C ILE A 170 9.43 -6.68 25.60
N PHE A 171 8.82 -7.04 24.47
CA PHE A 171 9.49 -7.12 23.18
C PHE A 171 9.98 -5.74 22.69
N LEU A 172 9.17 -4.68 22.80
CA LEU A 172 9.60 -3.34 22.43
C LEU A 172 10.83 -2.87 23.23
N ARG A 173 10.94 -3.30 24.50
CA ARG A 173 12.12 -3.01 25.33
C ARG A 173 13.32 -3.90 25.00
N ASN A 174 13.14 -5.22 24.95
CA ASN A 174 14.23 -6.20 24.89
C ASN A 174 14.58 -6.71 23.47
N GLY A 175 13.63 -6.69 22.54
CA GLY A 175 13.81 -7.07 21.13
C GLY A 175 14.05 -8.56 20.84
N ARG A 176 13.76 -9.48 21.76
CA ARG A 176 14.11 -10.92 21.62
C ARG A 176 13.00 -11.82 21.07
N HIS A 177 11.77 -11.65 21.55
CA HIS A 177 10.64 -12.55 21.25
C HIS A 177 9.38 -11.72 20.92
N PRO A 178 8.99 -11.57 19.64
CA PRO A 178 7.84 -10.78 19.24
C PRO A 178 6.50 -11.38 19.66
N ILE A 179 6.33 -12.71 19.60
CA ILE A 179 5.09 -13.39 19.97
C ILE A 179 5.21 -14.22 21.25
N LEU A 180 4.09 -14.37 21.96
CA LEU A 180 4.03 -15.10 23.23
C LEU A 180 4.34 -16.59 23.04
N SER A 181 3.87 -17.19 21.94
CA SER A 181 4.14 -18.59 21.59
C SER A 181 5.63 -18.87 21.41
N GLU A 182 6.37 -17.95 20.79
CA GLU A 182 7.83 -18.02 20.67
C GLU A 182 8.53 -17.90 22.01
N ARG A 183 8.04 -17.02 22.90
CA ARG A 183 8.59 -16.89 24.25
C ARG A 183 8.41 -18.17 25.06
N ILE A 184 7.23 -18.79 25.01
CA ILE A 184 6.95 -20.05 25.71
C ILE A 184 7.80 -21.20 25.14
N ALA A 185 7.95 -21.27 23.82
CA ALA A 185 8.78 -22.29 23.17
C ALA A 185 10.29 -22.06 23.36
N GLY A 186 10.70 -20.84 23.75
CA GLY A 186 12.09 -20.43 23.82
C GLY A 186 12.75 -20.31 22.44
N ALA A 187 11.98 -19.85 21.44
CA ALA A 187 12.44 -19.66 20.06
C ALA A 187 12.89 -18.21 19.86
N GLN A 188 14.15 -18.00 19.50
CA GLN A 188 14.73 -16.68 19.28
C GLN A 188 15.11 -16.50 17.81
N ALA A 189 14.74 -15.37 17.19
CA ALA A 189 15.17 -15.05 15.82
C ALA A 189 16.65 -14.62 15.80
N VAL A 190 17.44 -15.25 14.92
CA VAL A 190 18.86 -14.96 14.68
C VAL A 190 19.11 -14.91 13.16
N PHE A 191 20.07 -14.12 12.71
CA PHE A 191 20.46 -14.11 11.30
C PHE A 191 20.99 -15.47 10.84
N SER A 192 20.50 -15.93 9.69
CA SER A 192 20.95 -17.15 9.03
C SER A 192 22.30 -16.95 8.34
N LYS A 193 22.48 -15.77 7.73
CA LYS A 193 23.71 -15.33 7.07
C LYS A 193 24.17 -14.00 7.69
N PRO A 194 25.43 -13.87 8.15
CA PRO A 194 25.91 -12.66 8.83
C PRO A 194 26.09 -11.44 7.91
N ASN A 195 26.18 -11.66 6.58
CA ASN A 195 26.54 -10.62 5.61
C ASN A 195 25.40 -10.21 4.66
N VAL A 196 24.16 -10.14 5.15
CA VAL A 196 23.14 -9.40 4.39
C VAL A 196 23.35 -7.93 4.72
N THR A 197 24.24 -7.26 3.97
CA THR A 197 24.28 -5.80 3.93
C THR A 197 22.88 -5.34 3.62
N ARG A 198 22.23 -4.69 4.60
CA ARG A 198 20.86 -4.20 4.45
C ARG A 198 20.85 -3.22 3.29
N ASP A 199 20.36 -3.68 2.14
CA ASP A 199 20.09 -2.79 1.04
C ASP A 199 18.94 -1.88 1.50
N VAL A 200 19.26 -0.62 1.77
CA VAL A 200 18.25 0.35 2.15
C VAL A 200 17.51 0.67 0.87
N THR A 201 16.32 0.12 0.70
CA THR A 201 15.53 0.31 -0.52
C THR A 201 15.11 1.77 -0.66
N TYR A 202 15.96 2.59 -1.28
CA TYR A 202 15.71 4.00 -1.56
C TYR A 202 14.69 4.21 -2.69
N GLN A 203 14.08 3.15 -3.23
CA GLN A 203 13.18 3.24 -4.40
C GLN A 203 12.03 4.23 -4.20
N TYR A 204 11.39 4.23 -3.02
CA TYR A 204 10.29 5.15 -2.73
C TYR A 204 10.79 6.59 -2.58
N MET A 205 11.86 6.79 -1.80
CA MET A 205 12.47 8.10 -1.59
C MET A 205 12.95 8.70 -2.91
N ASN A 206 13.63 7.91 -3.75
CA ASN A 206 14.14 8.33 -5.05
C ASN A 206 13.00 8.67 -6.02
N ARG A 207 11.90 7.91 -6.00
CA ARG A 207 10.71 8.22 -6.81
C ARG A 207 10.07 9.54 -6.37
N GLU A 208 9.93 9.75 -5.07
CA GLU A 208 9.34 10.98 -4.52
C GLU A 208 10.23 12.20 -4.83
N LEU A 209 11.55 12.06 -4.66
CA LEU A 209 12.53 13.10 -4.99
C LEU A 209 12.51 13.46 -6.49
N LEU A 210 12.40 12.45 -7.36
CA LEU A 210 12.25 12.64 -8.80
C LEU A 210 10.98 13.42 -9.14
N TRP A 211 9.84 13.05 -8.56
CA TRP A 211 8.57 13.72 -8.84
C TRP A 211 8.56 15.16 -8.34
N HIS A 212 9.10 15.43 -7.14
CA HIS A 212 9.25 16.79 -6.65
C HIS A 212 10.18 17.63 -7.54
N GLY A 213 11.37 17.10 -7.88
CA GLY A 213 12.30 17.82 -8.76
C GLY A 213 11.73 18.08 -10.16
N PHE A 214 10.95 17.15 -10.70
CA PHE A 214 10.24 17.33 -11.96
C PHE A 214 9.14 18.39 -11.88
N ALA A 215 8.37 18.41 -10.78
CA ALA A 215 7.33 19.41 -10.55
C ALA A 215 7.92 20.82 -10.43
N ASP A 216 9.00 20.99 -9.68
CA ASP A 216 9.68 22.28 -9.55
C ASP A 216 10.19 22.78 -10.91
N PHE A 217 10.76 21.88 -11.73
CA PHE A 217 11.17 22.21 -13.09
C PHE A 217 9.98 22.66 -13.96
N LEU A 218 8.85 21.96 -13.90
CA LEU A 218 7.64 22.34 -14.65
C LEU A 218 7.10 23.70 -14.23
N ILE A 219 7.15 24.05 -12.93
CA ILE A 219 6.72 25.37 -12.44
C ILE A 219 7.60 26.48 -13.05
N PHE A 220 8.89 26.25 -13.24
CA PHE A 220 9.76 27.23 -13.92
C PHE A 220 9.53 27.30 -15.43
N LEU A 221 9.12 26.20 -16.07
CA LEU A 221 8.77 26.19 -17.49
C LEU A 221 7.40 26.82 -17.78
N LEU A 222 6.47 26.75 -16.83
CA LEU A 222 5.08 27.19 -17.03
C LEU A 222 4.95 28.67 -17.45
N PRO A 223 5.71 29.64 -16.87
CA PRO A 223 5.75 31.02 -17.35
C PRO A 223 6.40 31.22 -18.73
N LEU A 224 7.23 30.29 -19.19
CA LEU A 224 7.90 30.37 -20.49
C LEU A 224 7.02 29.85 -21.63
N MET A 225 5.95 29.12 -21.31
CA MET A 225 4.99 28.64 -22.30
C MET A 225 3.95 29.72 -22.59
N ASP A 226 3.91 30.19 -23.83
CA ASP A 226 2.83 31.04 -24.32
C ASP A 226 1.51 30.24 -24.31
N THR A 227 0.71 30.48 -23.27
CA THR A 227 -0.56 29.80 -23.03
C THR A 227 -1.54 29.94 -24.20
N ARG A 228 -1.38 30.96 -25.06
CA ARG A 228 -2.23 31.17 -26.23
C ARG A 228 -1.86 30.25 -27.38
N LYS A 229 -0.57 30.12 -27.67
CA LYS A 229 -0.07 29.17 -28.69
C LYS A 229 -0.34 27.73 -28.26
N LEU A 230 -0.17 27.42 -26.97
CA LEU A 230 -0.50 26.11 -26.43
C LEU A 230 -2.01 25.84 -26.51
N LYS A 231 -2.86 26.80 -26.14
CA LYS A 231 -4.32 26.65 -26.26
C LYS A 231 -4.74 26.47 -27.71
N ALA A 232 -4.18 27.23 -28.64
CA ALA A 232 -4.47 27.12 -30.07
C ALA A 232 -4.01 25.77 -30.66
N ALA A 233 -2.82 25.29 -30.28
CA ALA A 233 -2.29 23.99 -30.71
C ALA A 233 -3.06 22.81 -30.10
N VAL A 234 -3.45 22.91 -28.82
CA VAL A 234 -4.29 21.90 -28.15
C VAL A 234 -5.70 21.93 -28.71
N SER A 235 -6.28 23.10 -28.99
CA SER A 235 -7.61 23.18 -29.62
C SER A 235 -7.57 22.66 -31.05
N SER A 236 -6.54 22.94 -31.84
CA SER A 236 -6.43 22.39 -33.20
C SER A 236 -6.16 20.88 -33.20
N PHE A 237 -5.52 20.34 -32.15
CA PHE A 237 -5.27 18.91 -32.00
C PHE A 237 -6.49 18.14 -31.46
N VAL A 238 -7.25 18.74 -30.53
CA VAL A 238 -8.44 18.11 -29.90
C VAL A 238 -9.71 18.34 -30.72
N PHE A 239 -9.88 19.53 -31.29
CA PHE A 239 -10.99 19.92 -32.18
C PHE A 239 -10.49 20.06 -33.61
N GLY A 240 -9.97 18.97 -34.18
CA GLY A 240 -9.39 18.90 -35.52
C GLY A 240 -9.96 19.93 -36.50
N GLU A 241 -9.07 20.82 -36.95
CA GLU A 241 -9.22 21.80 -38.04
C GLU A 241 -10.65 22.01 -38.55
N GLU A 242 -11.49 22.70 -37.77
CA GLU A 242 -12.71 23.29 -38.31
C GLU A 242 -12.29 24.45 -39.24
N SER A 243 -12.22 24.13 -40.53
CA SER A 243 -12.10 25.10 -41.62
C SER A 243 -13.31 26.03 -41.61
N SER A 244 -13.23 27.13 -40.84
CA SER A 244 -14.19 28.21 -40.95
C SER A 244 -13.93 28.98 -42.25
N ASP A 245 -14.58 28.53 -43.31
CA ASP A 245 -14.64 29.22 -44.59
C ASP A 245 -15.27 30.61 -44.40
N ARG A 246 -14.52 31.64 -44.78
CA ARG A 246 -14.87 33.06 -44.59
C ARG A 246 -16.05 33.44 -45.49
N LYS A 247 -17.22 33.72 -44.90
CA LYS A 247 -18.21 34.61 -45.51
C LYS A 247 -17.89 36.06 -45.16
N GLU A 248 -17.08 36.67 -46.02
CA GLU A 248 -16.95 38.12 -46.14
C GLU A 248 -18.25 38.70 -46.70
N SER A 249 -19.11 39.29 -45.85
CA SER A 249 -20.00 40.44 -46.18
C SER A 249 -21.08 40.63 -45.10
N GLY A 250 -20.81 41.41 -44.05
CA GLY A 250 -21.86 41.81 -43.09
C GLY A 250 -21.41 42.53 -41.81
N GLU A 251 -20.14 42.44 -41.41
CA GLU A 251 -19.70 42.75 -40.04
C GLU A 251 -19.21 44.19 -39.78
N ARG A 252 -19.81 45.22 -40.38
CA ARG A 252 -19.38 46.61 -40.07
C ARG A 252 -19.88 47.13 -38.72
N ARG A 253 -20.77 46.41 -38.02
CA ARG A 253 -21.47 46.94 -36.83
C ARG A 253 -21.33 46.08 -35.55
N GLU A 254 -20.74 44.89 -35.63
CA GLU A 254 -20.59 43.94 -34.50
C GLU A 254 -19.21 44.03 -33.82
N LEU A 255 -18.21 44.65 -34.47
CA LEU A 255 -16.80 44.69 -34.04
C LEU A 255 -16.52 45.45 -32.73
N TRP A 256 -17.53 46.14 -32.17
CA TRP A 256 -17.39 46.99 -30.98
C TRP A 256 -18.01 46.39 -29.72
N LYS A 257 -18.59 45.18 -29.80
CA LYS A 257 -19.31 44.55 -28.67
C LYS A 257 -18.41 43.74 -27.76
N GLU A 258 -17.33 43.17 -28.28
CA GLU A 258 -16.42 42.30 -27.54
C GLU A 258 -14.96 42.68 -27.76
N CYS A 259 -14.13 42.44 -26.74
CA CYS A 259 -12.69 42.58 -26.85
C CYS A 259 -12.12 41.41 -27.66
N GLY A 260 -11.39 41.71 -28.73
CA GLY A 260 -10.74 40.70 -29.58
C GLY A 260 -9.62 39.86 -28.92
N LEU A 261 -9.40 40.03 -27.61
CA LEU A 261 -8.41 39.29 -26.81
C LEU A 261 -9.03 38.47 -25.67
N CYS A 262 -9.99 39.02 -24.92
CA CYS A 262 -10.63 38.32 -23.80
C CYS A 262 -12.07 37.88 -24.09
N GLY A 263 -12.70 38.33 -25.17
CA GLY A 263 -14.10 38.00 -25.53
C GLY A 263 -15.16 38.69 -24.67
N GLU A 264 -14.75 39.50 -23.70
CA GLU A 264 -15.64 40.25 -22.80
C GLU A 264 -15.86 41.69 -23.29
N TRP A 265 -16.84 42.38 -22.70
CA TRP A 265 -17.12 43.79 -23.01
C TRP A 265 -15.88 44.68 -22.72
N PRO A 266 -15.45 45.53 -23.68
CA PRO A 266 -14.16 46.18 -23.59
C PRO A 266 -14.10 47.23 -22.48
N THR A 267 -13.27 46.97 -21.46
CA THR A 267 -12.99 47.95 -20.39
C THR A 267 -11.94 48.94 -20.88
N MET A 268 -12.33 50.22 -21.00
CA MET A 268 -11.51 51.29 -21.57
C MET A 268 -11.00 50.92 -22.98
N PRO A 269 -11.86 51.03 -24.01
CA PRO A 269 -11.61 50.48 -25.34
C PRO A 269 -10.45 51.17 -26.06
N HIS A 270 -9.56 50.38 -26.64
CA HIS A 270 -8.40 50.82 -27.42
C HIS A 270 -8.33 50.09 -28.76
N THR A 271 -7.78 50.76 -29.77
CA THR A 271 -7.54 50.21 -31.10
C THR A 271 -6.06 50.27 -31.46
N VAL A 272 -5.66 49.43 -32.41
CA VAL A 272 -4.27 49.31 -32.91
C VAL A 272 -4.26 49.69 -34.38
N GLY A 273 -4.61 50.95 -34.68
CA GLY A 273 -4.71 51.50 -36.05
C GLY A 273 -5.61 50.72 -37.02
N CYS A 274 -6.47 49.85 -36.49
CA CYS A 274 -7.39 49.01 -37.23
C CYS A 274 -8.78 49.07 -36.56
N GLN A 275 -9.77 48.41 -37.18
CA GLN A 275 -11.17 48.45 -36.73
C GLN A 275 -11.47 47.53 -35.53
N HIS A 276 -10.48 46.80 -35.02
CA HIS A 276 -10.65 45.87 -33.89
C HIS A 276 -10.48 46.58 -32.54
N VAL A 277 -11.38 46.27 -31.60
CA VAL A 277 -11.43 46.86 -30.26
C VAL A 277 -10.89 45.91 -29.21
N PHE A 278 -10.09 46.45 -28.28
CA PHE A 278 -9.47 45.71 -27.19
C PHE A 278 -9.62 46.46 -25.85
N CYS A 279 -9.64 45.74 -24.73
CA CYS A 279 -9.48 46.36 -23.41
C CYS A 279 -8.07 46.95 -23.28
N TYR A 280 -7.94 48.06 -22.54
CA TYR A 280 -6.63 48.65 -22.24
C TYR A 280 -5.61 47.65 -21.67
N TYR A 281 -6.01 46.89 -20.65
CA TYR A 281 -5.12 45.93 -20.01
C TYR A 281 -4.75 44.76 -20.93
N CYS A 282 -5.69 44.31 -21.77
CA CYS A 282 -5.46 43.23 -22.72
C CYS A 282 -4.46 43.65 -23.82
N ILE A 283 -4.59 44.85 -24.36
CA ILE A 283 -3.67 45.30 -25.41
C ILE A 283 -2.31 45.70 -24.86
N LYS A 284 -2.27 46.26 -23.64
CA LYS A 284 -1.03 46.60 -22.97
C LYS A 284 -0.24 45.35 -22.56
N SER A 285 -0.92 44.31 -22.08
CA SER A 285 -0.25 43.01 -21.79
C SER A 285 0.24 42.34 -23.07
N HIS A 286 -0.51 42.42 -24.17
CA HIS A 286 -0.06 41.94 -25.49
C HIS A 286 1.22 42.64 -25.95
N ARG A 287 1.31 43.97 -25.77
CA ARG A 287 2.52 44.75 -26.07
C ARG A 287 3.72 44.37 -25.21
N ILE A 288 3.49 43.94 -23.97
CA ILE A 288 4.58 43.53 -23.07
C ILE A 288 5.09 42.14 -23.47
N ALA A 289 4.21 41.26 -23.95
CA ALA A 289 4.55 39.93 -24.44
C ALA A 289 5.25 39.98 -25.82
N ASP A 290 4.79 40.84 -26.74
CA ASP A 290 5.33 40.98 -28.09
C ASP A 290 6.02 42.34 -28.30
N ALA A 291 7.30 42.31 -28.70
CA ALA A 291 8.11 43.51 -28.95
C ALA A 291 7.55 44.41 -30.09
N ARG A 292 6.70 43.86 -30.96
CA ARG A 292 5.98 44.60 -32.01
C ARG A 292 4.49 44.50 -31.74
N LEU A 293 3.83 45.63 -31.54
CA LEU A 293 2.39 45.66 -31.34
C LEU A 293 1.69 45.40 -32.68
N THR A 294 1.37 44.12 -32.91
CA THR A 294 0.58 43.67 -34.04
C THR A 294 -0.84 43.37 -33.60
N CYS A 295 -1.82 43.69 -34.43
CA CYS A 295 -3.19 43.32 -34.16
C CYS A 295 -3.36 41.79 -34.28
N PRO A 296 -3.83 41.09 -33.24
CA PRO A 296 -3.98 39.62 -33.27
C PRO A 296 -5.06 39.13 -34.25
N LYS A 297 -5.95 40.01 -34.73
CA LYS A 297 -7.04 39.67 -35.67
C LYS A 297 -6.70 39.96 -37.14
N CYS A 298 -5.93 41.01 -37.44
CA CYS A 298 -5.62 41.41 -38.82
C CYS A 298 -4.14 41.63 -39.14
N GLY A 299 -3.25 41.52 -38.16
CA GLY A 299 -1.80 41.69 -38.36
C GLY A 299 -1.33 43.13 -38.59
N ALA A 300 -2.20 44.14 -38.47
CA ALA A 300 -1.81 45.54 -38.61
C ALA A 300 -0.80 45.95 -37.52
N GLU A 301 0.32 46.58 -37.91
CA GLU A 301 1.36 47.05 -36.99
C GLU A 301 1.15 48.53 -36.64
N THR A 302 1.12 48.87 -35.35
CA THR A 302 1.22 50.29 -34.92
C THR A 302 2.17 50.45 -33.75
N ARG A 303 2.66 51.68 -33.53
CA ARG A 303 3.63 51.97 -32.45
C ARG A 303 2.97 52.11 -31.08
N GLN A 304 1.70 52.51 -31.02
CA GLN A 304 0.96 52.73 -29.78
C GLN A 304 -0.53 52.41 -29.94
N PRO A 305 -1.19 51.88 -28.89
CA PRO A 305 -2.64 51.73 -28.88
C PRO A 305 -3.30 53.09 -28.68
N GLU A 306 -4.31 53.40 -29.47
CA GLU A 306 -5.07 54.66 -29.39
C GLU A 306 -6.38 54.42 -28.63
N PRO A 307 -6.79 55.35 -27.73
CA PRO A 307 -8.08 55.24 -27.06
C PRO A 307 -9.21 55.43 -28.08
N LEU A 308 -10.19 54.53 -28.06
CA LEU A 308 -11.38 54.66 -28.90
C LEU A 308 -12.30 55.73 -28.29
N ASN A 309 -12.31 56.92 -28.87
CA ASN A 309 -13.25 57.97 -28.48
C ASN A 309 -14.65 57.62 -29.01
N MET A 310 -15.46 56.99 -28.16
CA MET A 310 -16.90 56.87 -28.41
C MET A 310 -17.49 58.27 -28.25
N LYS A 311 -17.76 58.96 -29.37
CA LYS A 311 -18.67 60.11 -29.35
C LYS A 311 -20.06 59.55 -29.05
N VAL A 312 -20.50 59.73 -27.80
CA VAL A 312 -21.87 59.45 -27.35
C VAL A 312 -22.84 60.39 -28.07
#